data_AF-A0AA36P0Y2-F1
#
_entry.id   AF-A0AA36P0Y2-F1
#
_cell.length_a   1.000
_cell.length_b   1.000
_cell.length_c   1.000
_cell.angle_alpha   90.00
_cell.angle_beta   90.00
_cell.angle_gamma   90.00
#
_symmetry.space_group_name_H-M   'P 1'
#
loop_
_entity.id
_entity.type
_entity.pdbx_description
1 polymer ?
#
loop_
_entity_poly.entity_id
_entity_poly.type
_entity_poly.pdbx_seq_one_letter_code
_entity_poly.pdbx_strand_id
1 'polypeptide(L)'
;MFITSQLNIIHKIIKNQSISTSVVDQLEQSYVNLEATLLRAKVLRDFSKTQIVYLIQSHIEPQQSSLAYLFSPFIFANLNKAAIYTTPATPPVLTILNKYYQADKKVVFKIDEVLESLKIYLDLELIEMGEADFIYLKLIKALCRSDISTVFLITHLELDLEALKQLEQFLKIKIHWVKVVKDEGLKGVDQLDMRKLLFKNKDEAYVQLCAHFAQMNAALVGLCDTFTTSQMTHLIDDMFYSEHIFEKLSVYSEYMQTLLQSQHSLTKKEIA
;
A
#
# COMPACT_ATOMS: atom_id res chain seq x y z
N MET A 1 -20.18 1.43 -17.46
CA MET A 1 -20.99 0.32 -16.93
C MET A 1 -20.49 -0.97 -17.59
N PHE A 2 -20.16 -2.00 -16.81
CA PHE A 2 -19.62 -3.26 -17.34
C PHE A 2 -20.73 -4.09 -17.98
N ILE A 3 -20.39 -4.79 -19.07
CA ILE A 3 -21.29 -5.74 -19.73
C ILE A 3 -21.52 -6.93 -18.79
N THR A 4 -20.46 -7.43 -18.17
CA THR A 4 -20.52 -8.46 -17.14
C THR A 4 -21.18 -7.91 -15.87
N SER A 5 -22.42 -8.35 -15.63
CA SER A 5 -23.25 -7.88 -14.50
C SER A 5 -22.56 -7.96 -13.13
N GLN A 6 -21.75 -8.99 -12.90
CA GLN A 6 -21.03 -9.21 -11.64
C GLN A 6 -19.97 -8.14 -11.37
N LEU A 7 -19.39 -7.53 -12.42
CA LEU A 7 -18.42 -6.44 -12.25
C LEU A 7 -19.10 -5.12 -11.89
N ASN A 8 -20.39 -4.96 -12.15
CA ASN A 8 -21.11 -3.75 -11.76
C ASN A 8 -21.23 -3.59 -10.24
N ILE A 9 -20.94 -4.64 -9.45
CA ILE A 9 -20.82 -4.56 -7.99
C ILE A 9 -19.71 -3.61 -7.55
N ILE A 10 -18.68 -3.40 -8.40
CA ILE A 10 -17.56 -2.49 -8.11
C ILE A 10 -18.10 -1.07 -7.83
N HIS A 11 -19.14 -0.62 -8.53
CA HIS A 11 -19.74 0.71 -8.30
C HIS A 11 -20.42 0.88 -6.93
N LYS A 12 -20.58 -0.19 -6.16
CA LYS A 12 -21.28 -0.20 -4.86
C LYS A 12 -20.34 -0.43 -3.68
N ILE A 13 -19.04 -0.58 -3.91
CA ILE A 13 -18.07 -0.91 -2.85
C ILE A 13 -18.03 0.16 -1.75
N ILE A 14 -18.10 1.44 -2.13
CA ILE A 14 -18.14 2.55 -1.18
C ILE A 14 -19.58 3.02 -1.03
N LYS A 15 -20.11 3.01 0.20
CA LYS A 15 -21.50 3.41 0.46
C LYS A 15 -21.70 4.88 0.11
N ASN A 16 -22.79 5.17 -0.59
CA ASN A 16 -23.20 6.52 -0.99
C ASN A 16 -22.17 7.27 -1.87
N GLN A 17 -21.19 6.59 -2.46
CA GLN A 17 -20.19 7.21 -3.32
C GLN A 17 -20.01 6.39 -4.60
N SER A 18 -20.24 7.03 -5.74
CA SER A 18 -20.04 6.44 -7.07
C SER A 18 -18.65 6.75 -7.61
N ILE A 19 -18.18 5.92 -8.54
CA ILE A 19 -16.98 6.18 -9.33
C ILE A 19 -17.19 7.46 -10.15
N SER A 20 -16.30 8.45 -9.99
CA SER A 20 -16.35 9.67 -10.79
C SER A 20 -15.95 9.42 -12.25
N THR A 21 -16.32 10.34 -13.14
CA THR A 21 -15.90 10.30 -14.55
C THR A 21 -14.38 10.37 -14.70
N SER A 22 -13.70 11.15 -13.85
CA SER A 22 -12.24 11.25 -13.89
C SER A 22 -11.55 9.91 -13.66
N VAL A 23 -12.07 9.10 -12.73
CA VAL A 23 -11.54 7.75 -12.49
C VAL A 23 -11.77 6.85 -13.69
N VAL A 24 -12.96 6.90 -14.30
CA VAL A 24 -13.28 6.14 -15.51
C VAL A 24 -12.33 6.51 -16.65
N ASP A 25 -12.15 7.81 -16.91
CA ASP A 25 -11.27 8.31 -17.98
C ASP A 25 -9.82 7.85 -17.77
N GLN A 26 -9.31 7.90 -16.54
CA GLN A 26 -7.96 7.42 -16.21
C GLN A 26 -7.80 5.90 -16.43
N LEU A 27 -8.83 5.12 -16.11
CA LEU A 27 -8.82 3.67 -16.32
C LEU A 27 -8.88 3.33 -17.81
N GLU A 28 -9.68 4.03 -18.59
CA GLU A 28 -9.78 3.84 -20.04
C GLU A 28 -8.48 4.25 -20.76
N GLN A 29 -7.78 5.27 -20.27
CA GLN A 29 -6.43 5.61 -20.73
C GLN A 29 -5.39 4.53 -20.38
N SER A 30 -5.55 3.89 -19.21
CA SER A 30 -4.61 2.86 -18.73
C SER A 30 -4.85 1.49 -19.36
N TYR A 31 -6.08 1.19 -19.75
CA TYR A 31 -6.50 -0.14 -20.21
C TYR A 31 -7.31 -0.05 -21.50
N VAL A 32 -6.80 -0.64 -22.57
CA VAL A 32 -7.50 -0.75 -23.87
C VAL A 32 -8.88 -1.41 -23.72
N ASN A 33 -8.99 -2.41 -22.83
CA ASN A 33 -10.26 -3.01 -22.44
C ASN A 33 -10.19 -3.43 -20.96
N LEU A 34 -10.75 -2.57 -20.09
CA LEU A 34 -10.73 -2.79 -18.65
C LEU A 34 -11.45 -4.09 -18.24
N GLU A 35 -12.63 -4.34 -18.82
CA GLU A 35 -13.44 -5.52 -18.50
C GLU A 35 -12.71 -6.82 -18.84
N ALA A 36 -12.16 -6.91 -20.06
CA ALA A 36 -11.38 -8.06 -20.48
C ALA A 36 -10.13 -8.25 -19.62
N THR A 37 -9.51 -7.16 -19.17
CA THR A 37 -8.34 -7.20 -18.28
C THR A 37 -8.70 -7.78 -16.90
N LEU A 38 -9.81 -7.32 -16.29
CA LEU A 38 -10.30 -7.85 -15.02
C LEU A 38 -10.64 -9.35 -15.10
N LEU A 39 -11.35 -9.75 -16.16
CA LEU A 39 -11.72 -11.15 -16.37
C LEU A 39 -10.49 -12.05 -16.65
N ARG A 40 -9.52 -11.55 -17.42
CA ARG A 40 -8.26 -12.24 -17.64
C ARG A 40 -7.47 -12.38 -16.33
N ALA A 41 -7.38 -11.32 -15.54
CA ALA A 41 -6.69 -11.33 -14.26
C ALA A 41 -7.29 -12.38 -13.32
N LYS A 42 -8.63 -12.44 -13.23
CA LYS A 42 -9.35 -13.49 -12.51
C LYS A 42 -8.93 -14.90 -12.93
N VAL A 43 -8.90 -15.18 -14.23
CA VAL A 43 -8.53 -16.52 -14.73
C VAL A 43 -7.06 -16.83 -14.42
N LEU A 44 -6.16 -15.87 -14.64
CA LEU A 44 -4.73 -16.07 -14.45
C LEU A 44 -4.32 -16.17 -12.98
N ARG A 45 -5.12 -15.64 -12.05
CA ARG A 45 -4.84 -15.68 -10.61
C ARG A 45 -4.75 -17.11 -10.05
N ASP A 46 -5.55 -18.04 -10.56
CA ASP A 46 -5.49 -19.45 -10.19
C ASP A 46 -4.17 -20.12 -10.58
N PHE A 47 -3.48 -19.59 -11.60
CA PHE A 47 -2.20 -20.11 -12.11
C PHE A 47 -1.00 -19.33 -11.58
N SER A 48 -1.23 -18.27 -10.81
CA SER A 48 -0.15 -17.41 -10.31
C SER A 48 0.66 -18.12 -9.24
N LYS A 49 1.96 -18.29 -9.50
CA LYS A 49 2.93 -18.77 -8.50
C LYS A 49 3.27 -17.72 -7.45
N THR A 50 3.03 -16.45 -7.78
CA THR A 50 3.22 -15.31 -6.89
C THR A 50 1.91 -14.94 -6.23
N GLN A 51 1.99 -14.58 -4.94
CA GLN A 51 0.85 -14.21 -4.11
C GLN A 51 1.15 -12.85 -3.49
N ILE A 52 1.03 -11.79 -4.29
CA ILE A 52 1.35 -10.42 -3.88
C ILE A 52 0.23 -9.88 -3.00
N VAL A 53 0.61 -9.09 -2.00
CA VAL A 53 -0.29 -8.31 -1.16
C VAL A 53 -0.35 -6.88 -1.68
N TYR A 54 -1.53 -6.31 -1.83
CA TYR A 54 -1.72 -4.94 -2.29
C TYR A 54 -2.40 -4.12 -1.20
N LEU A 55 -1.71 -3.14 -0.63
CA LEU A 55 -2.21 -2.25 0.40
C LEU A 55 -2.60 -0.92 -0.24
N ILE A 56 -3.86 -0.53 -0.06
CA ILE A 56 -4.41 0.73 -0.53
C ILE A 56 -4.79 1.54 0.69
N GLN A 57 -4.00 2.55 1.00
CA GLN A 57 -4.23 3.43 2.14
C GLN A 57 -4.71 4.79 1.68
N SER A 58 -5.85 5.22 2.23
CA SER A 58 -6.35 6.58 2.03
C SER A 58 -5.41 7.62 2.62
N HIS A 59 -5.76 8.89 2.43
CA HIS A 59 -5.07 10.03 3.05
C HIS A 59 -4.76 9.79 4.53
N ILE A 60 -3.50 10.02 4.91
CA ILE A 60 -2.99 9.92 6.29
C ILE A 60 -2.84 11.34 6.84
N GLU A 61 -3.60 11.67 7.89
CA GLU A 61 -3.49 12.95 8.58
C GLU A 61 -2.31 12.95 9.59
N PRO A 62 -1.72 14.11 9.93
CA PRO A 62 -0.48 14.17 10.72
C PRO A 62 -0.49 13.52 12.11
N GLN A 63 -1.66 13.42 12.77
CA GLN A 63 -1.79 12.81 14.11
C GLN A 63 -2.35 11.38 14.08
N GLN A 64 -2.62 10.82 12.91
CA GLN A 64 -3.25 9.50 12.82
C GLN A 64 -2.24 8.36 13.01
N SER A 65 -2.53 7.49 13.98
CA SER A 65 -1.78 6.25 14.19
C SER A 65 -1.77 5.32 12.97
N SER A 66 -2.69 5.50 12.01
CA SER A 66 -2.70 4.78 10.72
C SER A 66 -1.41 4.95 9.91
N LEU A 67 -0.59 5.95 10.23
CA LEU A 67 0.79 6.07 9.76
C LEU A 67 1.62 4.78 9.97
N ALA A 68 1.29 3.98 10.98
CA ALA A 68 1.91 2.68 11.24
C ALA A 68 1.92 1.76 10.01
N TYR A 69 0.90 1.84 9.15
CA TYR A 69 0.76 0.99 7.97
C TYR A 69 1.72 1.37 6.82
N LEU A 70 2.34 2.56 6.87
CA LEU A 70 3.44 2.91 5.98
C LEU A 70 4.61 1.92 6.10
N PHE A 71 4.76 1.27 7.26
CA PHE A 71 5.80 0.28 7.52
C PHE A 71 5.41 -1.15 7.12
N SER A 72 4.12 -1.43 6.86
CA SER A 72 3.62 -2.74 6.45
C SER A 72 4.36 -3.37 5.26
N PRO A 73 4.65 -2.68 4.14
CA PRO A 73 5.38 -3.30 3.03
C PRO A 73 6.78 -3.82 3.42
N PHE A 74 7.48 -3.13 4.34
CA PHE A 74 8.78 -3.58 4.84
C PHE A 74 8.66 -4.78 5.77
N ILE A 75 7.60 -4.83 6.58
CA ILE A 75 7.27 -6.00 7.40
C ILE A 75 6.99 -7.21 6.51
N PHE A 76 6.15 -7.07 5.47
CA PHE A 76 5.90 -8.14 4.51
C PHE A 76 7.18 -8.62 3.83
N ALA A 77 8.06 -7.71 3.43
CA ALA A 77 9.33 -8.06 2.81
C ALA A 77 10.29 -8.80 3.76
N ASN A 78 10.28 -8.46 5.05
CA ASN A 78 11.01 -9.22 6.08
C ASN A 78 10.44 -10.64 6.27
N LEU A 79 9.14 -10.83 6.01
CA LEU A 79 8.49 -12.14 5.95
C LEU A 79 8.62 -12.82 4.57
N ASN A 80 9.45 -12.28 3.67
CA ASN A 80 9.63 -12.75 2.29
C ASN A 80 8.32 -12.79 1.47
N LYS A 81 7.40 -11.87 1.76
CA LYS A 81 6.14 -11.69 1.01
C LYS A 81 6.21 -10.38 0.23
N ALA A 82 5.89 -10.45 -1.06
CA ALA A 82 5.87 -9.27 -1.92
C ALA A 82 4.65 -8.40 -1.59
N ALA A 83 4.89 -7.10 -1.39
CA ALA A 83 3.86 -6.12 -1.10
C ALA A 83 3.97 -4.89 -2.01
N ILE A 84 2.84 -4.51 -2.61
CA ILE A 84 2.63 -3.21 -3.22
C ILE A 84 1.85 -2.36 -2.21
N TYR A 85 2.35 -1.17 -1.89
CA TYR A 85 1.68 -0.23 -1.01
C TYR A 85 1.43 1.07 -1.76
N THR A 86 0.19 1.55 -1.77
CA THR A 86 -0.18 2.82 -2.38
C THR A 86 -0.90 3.73 -1.40
N THR A 87 -0.55 5.01 -1.45
CA THR A 87 -1.15 6.09 -0.65
C THR A 87 -0.98 7.40 -1.40
N PRO A 88 -1.84 8.42 -1.18
CA PRO A 88 -1.53 9.77 -1.58
C PRO A 88 -0.22 10.24 -0.94
N ALA A 89 0.56 11.05 -1.66
CA ALA A 89 1.82 11.62 -1.19
C ALA A 89 1.58 12.81 -0.23
N THR A 90 0.93 12.53 0.89
CA THR A 90 0.59 13.55 1.89
C THR A 90 1.84 14.03 2.64
N PRO A 91 1.79 15.21 3.30
CA PRO A 91 2.92 15.70 4.08
C PRO A 91 3.43 14.67 5.11
N PRO A 92 2.59 13.93 5.87
CA PRO A 92 3.10 12.88 6.78
C PRO A 92 3.89 11.77 6.10
N VAL A 93 3.45 11.32 4.93
CA VAL A 93 4.15 10.28 4.16
C VAL A 93 5.50 10.81 3.67
N LEU A 94 5.50 12.01 3.10
CA LEU A 94 6.71 12.63 2.55
C LEU A 94 7.71 13.02 3.64
N THR A 95 7.27 13.50 4.80
CA THR A 95 8.12 13.81 5.96
C THR A 95 8.95 12.60 6.41
N ILE A 96 8.41 11.38 6.26
CA ILE A 96 9.14 10.14 6.55
C ILE A 96 10.02 9.74 5.37
N LEU A 97 9.45 9.54 4.19
CA LEU A 97 10.16 8.93 3.07
C LEU A 97 11.25 9.84 2.47
N ASN A 98 11.05 11.17 2.48
CA ASN A 98 12.05 12.13 1.97
C ASN A 98 13.33 12.21 2.82
N LYS A 99 13.34 11.60 4.02
CA LYS A 99 14.57 11.42 4.80
C LYS A 99 15.52 10.38 4.19
N TYR A 100 15.02 9.54 3.27
CA TYR A 100 15.74 8.39 2.72
C TYR A 100 15.98 8.49 1.21
N TYR A 101 15.00 8.97 0.43
CA TYR A 101 15.11 9.18 -1.02
C TYR A 101 14.15 10.27 -1.48
N GLN A 102 14.27 10.79 -2.71
CA GLN A 102 13.35 11.81 -3.25
C GLN A 102 11.98 11.21 -3.61
N ALA A 103 11.13 10.96 -2.61
CA ALA A 103 9.85 10.25 -2.76
C ALA A 103 8.76 11.09 -3.44
N ASP A 104 8.93 12.41 -3.46
CA ASP A 104 8.08 13.37 -4.18
C ASP A 104 8.32 13.38 -5.70
N LYS A 105 9.29 12.61 -6.19
CA LYS A 105 9.56 12.48 -7.63
C LYS A 105 9.00 11.16 -8.18
N LYS A 106 8.31 11.24 -9.32
CA LYS A 106 7.91 10.04 -10.07
C LYS A 106 9.13 9.40 -10.73
N VAL A 107 9.23 8.09 -10.59
CA VAL A 107 10.22 7.26 -11.25
C VAL A 107 9.49 6.29 -12.16
N VAL A 108 9.87 6.27 -13.45
CA VAL A 108 9.28 5.32 -14.41
C VAL A 108 10.08 4.02 -14.43
N PHE A 109 9.56 2.94 -13.86
CA PHE A 109 10.19 1.62 -13.97
C PHE A 109 9.16 0.49 -13.94
N LYS A 110 9.62 -0.73 -14.26
CA LYS A 110 8.79 -1.92 -14.22
C LYS A 110 8.62 -2.40 -12.79
N ILE A 111 7.39 -2.30 -12.29
CA ILE A 111 7.00 -2.72 -10.94
C ILE A 111 7.47 -4.14 -10.63
N ASP A 112 7.36 -5.05 -11.61
CA ASP A 112 7.65 -6.46 -11.43
C ASP A 112 9.13 -6.74 -11.14
N GLU A 113 10.06 -5.99 -11.75
CA GLU A 113 11.51 -6.12 -11.52
C GLU A 113 11.88 -5.70 -10.08
N VAL A 114 11.21 -4.66 -9.56
CA VAL A 114 11.44 -4.17 -8.19
C VAL A 114 10.84 -5.13 -7.17
N LEU A 115 9.63 -5.66 -7.44
CA LEU A 115 9.01 -6.66 -6.58
C LEU A 115 9.78 -7.98 -6.57
N GLU A 116 10.36 -8.39 -7.69
CA GLU A 116 11.20 -9.58 -7.76
C GLU A 116 12.43 -9.43 -6.84
N SER A 117 13.10 -8.28 -6.92
CA SER A 117 14.36 -7.98 -6.23
C SER A 117 14.18 -7.65 -4.75
N LEU A 118 13.21 -6.80 -4.42
CA LEU A 118 13.08 -6.18 -3.09
C LEU A 118 11.84 -6.64 -2.32
N LYS A 119 10.86 -7.26 -2.99
CA LYS A 119 9.54 -7.60 -2.43
C LYS A 119 8.73 -6.37 -1.96
N ILE A 120 9.16 -5.16 -2.31
CA ILE A 120 8.54 -3.89 -1.89
C ILE A 120 8.31 -3.03 -3.11
N TYR A 121 7.13 -2.46 -3.23
CA TYR A 121 6.87 -1.35 -4.15
C TYR A 121 5.98 -0.30 -3.49
N LEU A 122 6.46 0.93 -3.38
CA LEU A 122 5.68 2.07 -2.87
C LEU A 122 5.19 2.92 -4.05
N ASP A 123 3.87 2.96 -4.26
CA ASP A 123 3.19 3.76 -5.27
C ASP A 123 2.55 5.00 -4.62
N LEU A 124 3.27 6.11 -4.60
CA LEU A 124 2.77 7.37 -4.05
C LEU A 124 2.00 8.16 -5.12
N GLU A 125 0.72 8.43 -4.85
CA GLU A 125 -0.09 9.25 -5.74
C GLU A 125 0.19 10.74 -5.48
N LEU A 126 0.88 11.38 -6.42
CA LEU A 126 1.22 12.80 -6.36
C LEU A 126 0.07 13.71 -6.79
N ILE A 127 -0.89 13.17 -7.55
CA ILE A 127 -2.03 13.93 -8.03
C ILE A 127 -3.09 13.96 -6.93
N GLU A 128 -3.48 15.18 -6.53
CA GLU A 128 -4.57 15.34 -5.58
C GLU A 128 -5.87 14.84 -6.18
N MET A 129 -6.53 13.94 -5.46
CA MET A 129 -7.80 13.33 -5.85
C MET A 129 -8.65 13.08 -4.61
N GLY A 130 -9.97 13.07 -4.79
CA GLY A 130 -10.89 12.69 -3.73
C GLY A 130 -10.59 11.28 -3.22
N GLU A 131 -10.78 11.04 -1.94
CA GLU A 131 -10.46 9.75 -1.33
C GLU A 131 -11.23 8.59 -1.98
N ALA A 132 -12.52 8.80 -2.26
CA ALA A 132 -13.36 7.81 -2.96
C ALA A 132 -12.75 7.41 -4.31
N ASP A 133 -12.34 8.43 -5.07
CA ASP A 133 -11.76 8.27 -6.39
C ASP A 133 -10.41 7.56 -6.33
N PHE A 134 -9.57 7.92 -5.34
CA PHE A 134 -8.32 7.23 -5.07
C PHE A 134 -8.55 5.74 -4.77
N ILE A 135 -9.47 5.42 -3.84
CA ILE A 135 -9.77 4.04 -3.47
C ILE A 135 -10.29 3.26 -4.68
N TYR A 136 -11.25 3.81 -5.43
CA TYR A 136 -11.78 3.14 -6.63
C TYR A 136 -10.71 2.92 -7.69
N LEU A 137 -9.92 3.95 -8.00
CA LEU A 137 -8.87 3.87 -9.01
C LEU A 137 -7.84 2.78 -8.65
N LYS A 138 -7.31 2.82 -7.42
CA LYS A 138 -6.28 1.89 -6.97
C LYS A 138 -6.83 0.47 -6.79
N LEU A 139 -8.06 0.32 -6.31
CA LEU A 139 -8.71 -1.00 -6.20
C LEU A 139 -8.85 -1.63 -7.58
N ILE A 140 -9.39 -0.90 -8.56
CA ILE A 140 -9.57 -1.45 -9.92
C ILE A 140 -8.22 -1.81 -10.54
N LYS A 141 -7.20 -0.94 -10.41
CA LYS A 141 -5.83 -1.24 -10.86
C LYS A 141 -5.25 -2.49 -10.21
N ALA A 142 -5.47 -2.69 -8.91
CA ALA A 142 -5.08 -3.90 -8.21
C ALA A 142 -5.83 -5.12 -8.78
N LEU A 143 -7.15 -5.05 -8.94
CA LEU A 143 -7.95 -6.17 -9.44
C LEU A 143 -7.56 -6.61 -10.87
N CYS A 144 -7.00 -5.70 -11.68
CA CYS A 144 -6.44 -5.98 -13.00
C CYS A 144 -5.11 -6.76 -12.97
N ARG A 145 -4.43 -6.88 -11.83
CA ARG A 145 -3.21 -7.69 -11.68
C ARG A 145 -3.56 -9.13 -11.31
N SER A 146 -3.02 -10.08 -12.08
CA SER A 146 -3.25 -11.52 -11.85
C SER A 146 -2.40 -12.10 -10.72
N ASP A 147 -1.32 -11.44 -10.32
CA ASP A 147 -0.39 -11.92 -9.30
C ASP A 147 -0.76 -11.52 -7.86
N ILE A 148 -1.82 -10.74 -7.70
CA ILE A 148 -2.32 -10.35 -6.37
C ILE A 148 -3.23 -11.43 -5.81
N SER A 149 -2.99 -11.77 -4.56
CA SER A 149 -3.80 -12.69 -3.75
C SER A 149 -4.73 -11.98 -2.78
N THR A 150 -4.29 -10.83 -2.26
CA THR A 150 -4.93 -10.11 -1.16
C THR A 150 -4.83 -8.61 -1.39
N VAL A 151 -5.94 -7.90 -1.17
CA VAL A 151 -6.02 -6.44 -1.16
C VAL A 151 -6.44 -5.97 0.22
N PHE A 152 -5.76 -4.98 0.76
CA PHE A 152 -6.16 -4.26 1.96
C PHE A 152 -6.67 -2.87 1.58
N LEU A 153 -7.90 -2.55 1.98
CA LEU A 153 -8.49 -1.22 1.88
C LEU A 153 -8.39 -0.56 3.25
N ILE A 154 -7.43 0.33 3.43
CA ILE A 154 -7.16 1.04 4.68
C ILE A 154 -7.74 2.45 4.54
N THR A 155 -8.98 2.63 5.01
CA THR A 155 -9.74 3.88 4.80
C THR A 155 -10.77 4.13 5.88
N HIS A 156 -11.16 5.39 6.04
CA HIS A 156 -12.27 5.81 6.90
C HIS A 156 -13.64 5.72 6.19
N LEU A 157 -13.65 5.52 4.87
CA LEU A 157 -14.87 5.37 4.08
C LEU A 157 -15.65 4.14 4.52
N GLU A 158 -16.97 4.28 4.53
CA GLU A 158 -17.88 3.19 4.85
C GLU A 158 -18.04 2.27 3.65
N LEU A 159 -17.54 1.04 3.76
CA LEU A 159 -17.59 0.06 2.68
C LEU A 159 -18.83 -0.84 2.79
N ASP A 160 -19.38 -1.24 1.65
CA ASP A 160 -20.39 -2.28 1.56
C ASP A 160 -19.72 -3.67 1.60
N LEU A 161 -19.79 -4.29 2.77
CA LEU A 161 -19.19 -5.60 3.03
C LEU A 161 -19.79 -6.72 2.19
N GLU A 162 -21.07 -6.62 1.83
CA GLU A 162 -21.72 -7.63 1.00
C GLU A 162 -21.26 -7.50 -0.46
N ALA A 163 -21.17 -6.25 -0.95
CA ALA A 163 -20.59 -5.96 -2.26
C ALA A 163 -19.12 -6.41 -2.36
N LEU A 164 -18.32 -6.17 -1.31
CA LEU A 164 -16.94 -6.64 -1.23
C LEU A 164 -16.86 -8.16 -1.29
N LYS A 165 -17.66 -8.87 -0.49
CA LYS A 165 -17.68 -10.34 -0.47
C LYS A 165 -18.08 -10.94 -1.82
N GLN A 166 -19.07 -10.34 -2.49
CA GLN A 166 -19.45 -10.76 -3.85
C GLN A 166 -18.30 -10.55 -4.85
N LEU A 167 -17.59 -9.43 -4.74
CA LEU A 167 -16.44 -9.12 -5.58
C LEU A 167 -15.26 -10.09 -5.34
N GLU A 168 -14.94 -10.37 -4.07
CA GLU A 168 -13.94 -11.36 -3.65
C GLU A 168 -14.20 -12.72 -4.28
N GLN A 169 -15.42 -13.24 -4.11
CA GLN A 169 -15.84 -14.53 -4.65
C GLN A 169 -15.77 -14.55 -6.17
N PHE A 170 -16.25 -13.49 -6.82
CA PHE A 170 -16.26 -13.42 -8.27
C PHE A 170 -14.85 -13.36 -8.85
N LEU A 171 -13.95 -12.55 -8.28
CA LEU A 171 -12.60 -12.35 -8.79
C LEU A 171 -11.57 -13.34 -8.21
N LYS A 172 -11.94 -14.18 -7.25
CA LYS A 172 -11.04 -15.14 -6.60
C LYS A 172 -9.86 -14.46 -5.90
N ILE A 173 -10.16 -13.41 -5.13
CA ILE A 173 -9.17 -12.60 -4.41
C ILE A 173 -9.70 -12.31 -3.00
N LYS A 174 -8.80 -12.13 -2.02
CA LYS A 174 -9.17 -11.65 -0.68
C LYS A 174 -9.13 -10.13 -0.64
N ILE A 175 -10.12 -9.49 -0.05
CA ILE A 175 -10.22 -8.04 0.12
C ILE A 175 -10.60 -7.72 1.56
N HIS A 176 -9.64 -7.22 2.33
CA HIS A 176 -9.85 -6.87 3.74
C HIS A 176 -10.05 -5.37 3.90
N TRP A 177 -11.09 -4.98 4.62
CA TRP A 177 -11.28 -3.60 5.08
C TRP A 177 -10.59 -3.40 6.42
N VAL A 178 -9.66 -2.44 6.47
CA VAL A 178 -9.04 -1.95 7.69
C VAL A 178 -9.60 -0.56 7.95
N LYS A 179 -10.61 -0.50 8.82
CA LYS A 179 -11.27 0.77 9.16
C LYS A 179 -10.30 1.67 9.90
N VAL A 180 -10.00 2.83 9.32
CA VAL A 180 -9.24 3.88 10.00
C VAL A 180 -10.21 4.65 10.90
N VAL A 181 -9.98 4.56 12.20
CA VAL A 181 -10.68 5.41 13.18
C VAL A 181 -9.86 6.67 13.35
N LYS A 182 -10.53 7.82 13.47
CA LYS A 182 -9.86 9.06 13.91
C LYS A 182 -9.36 8.83 15.34
N ASP A 183 -8.09 8.48 15.44
CA ASP A 183 -7.36 8.36 16.69
C ASP A 183 -6.22 9.38 16.68
N GLU A 184 -6.08 10.12 17.77
CA GLU A 184 -5.06 11.16 17.99
C GLU A 184 -3.83 10.57 18.72
N GLY A 185 -3.52 9.29 18.47
CA GLY A 185 -2.46 8.57 19.16
C GLY A 185 -1.05 9.11 18.86
N LEU A 186 -0.85 9.81 17.74
CA LEU A 186 0.43 10.44 17.41
C LEU A 186 0.44 11.92 17.77
N LYS A 187 1.51 12.36 18.44
CA LYS A 187 1.80 13.77 18.75
C LYS A 187 2.10 14.66 17.52
N GLY A 188 1.90 14.12 16.31
CA GLY A 188 2.24 14.74 15.03
C GLY A 188 3.50 14.14 14.40
N VAL A 189 3.44 13.87 13.10
CA VAL A 189 4.54 13.28 12.31
C VAL A 189 5.85 14.09 12.35
N ASP A 190 5.78 15.41 12.49
CA ASP A 190 6.98 16.27 12.52
C ASP A 190 7.79 16.10 13.81
N GLN A 191 7.16 15.59 14.87
CA GLN A 191 7.82 15.29 16.14
C GLN A 191 8.37 13.85 16.19
N LEU A 192 8.19 13.08 15.12
CA LEU A 192 8.62 11.69 15.02
C LEU A 192 10.12 11.60 14.72
N ASP A 193 10.87 11.14 15.72
CA ASP A 193 12.27 10.76 15.64
C ASP A 193 12.40 9.35 15.05
N MET A 194 12.70 9.31 13.76
CA MET A 194 12.88 8.06 13.02
C MET A 194 14.04 7.21 13.55
N ARG A 195 15.06 7.82 14.17
CA ARG A 195 16.15 7.05 14.77
C ARG A 195 15.65 6.29 15.98
N LYS A 196 14.90 6.95 16.87
CA LYS A 196 14.28 6.25 18.01
C LYS A 196 13.27 5.21 17.55
N LEU A 197 12.45 5.52 16.55
CA LEU A 197 11.44 4.57 16.05
C LEU A 197 12.07 3.29 15.49
N LEU A 198 13.13 3.40 14.68
CA LEU A 198 13.64 2.27 13.89
C LEU A 198 14.95 1.65 14.40
N PHE A 199 15.60 2.22 15.44
CA PHE A 199 16.86 1.70 16.00
C PHE A 199 16.72 1.25 17.45
N LYS A 200 17.68 0.46 17.93
CA LYS A 200 17.64 -0.19 19.27
C LYS A 200 17.45 0.76 20.45
N ASN A 201 18.02 1.97 20.41
CA ASN A 201 18.00 2.89 21.54
C ASN A 201 16.68 3.70 21.57
N LYS A 202 15.75 3.28 22.42
CA LYS A 202 14.42 3.88 22.60
C LYS A 202 14.21 4.41 24.01
N ASP A 203 13.51 5.54 24.11
CA ASP A 203 12.91 5.97 25.38
C ASP A 203 11.53 5.31 25.55
N GLU A 204 10.94 5.45 26.74
CA GLU A 204 9.66 4.82 27.07
C GLU A 204 8.53 5.21 26.10
N ALA A 205 8.53 6.43 25.58
CA ALA A 205 7.52 6.87 24.63
C ALA A 205 7.64 6.12 23.30
N TYR A 206 8.86 5.90 22.80
CA TYR A 206 9.08 5.14 21.57
C TYR A 206 8.89 3.63 21.75
N VAL A 207 9.15 3.10 22.95
CA VAL A 207 8.79 1.71 23.31
C VAL A 207 7.28 1.51 23.16
N GLN A 208 6.47 2.39 23.75
CA GLN A 208 5.01 2.33 23.67
C GLN A 208 4.50 2.53 22.23
N LEU A 209 5.12 3.46 21.50
CA LEU A 209 4.77 3.71 20.10
C LEU A 209 5.05 2.51 19.20
N CYS A 210 6.22 1.87 19.34
CA CYS A 210 6.54 0.65 18.59
C CYS A 210 5.58 -0.49 18.91
N ALA A 211 5.26 -0.70 20.19
CA ALA A 211 4.28 -1.71 20.58
C ALA A 211 2.90 -1.44 19.94
N HIS A 212 2.47 -0.17 19.90
CA HIS A 212 1.22 0.21 19.23
C HIS A 212 1.27 -0.03 17.71
N PHE A 213 2.34 0.40 17.05
CA PHE A 213 2.53 0.16 15.61
C PHE A 213 2.61 -1.34 15.29
N ALA A 214 3.24 -2.13 16.15
CA ALA A 214 3.33 -3.58 16.00
C ALA A 214 1.95 -4.24 16.14
N GLN A 215 1.12 -3.81 17.10
CA GLN A 215 -0.25 -4.30 17.24
C GLN A 215 -1.11 -4.00 16.00
N MET A 216 -1.05 -2.76 15.50
CA MET A 216 -1.79 -2.36 14.29
C MET A 216 -1.36 -3.18 13.08
N ASN A 217 -0.05 -3.27 12.83
CA ASN A 217 0.46 -4.05 11.71
C ASN A 217 0.19 -5.54 11.88
N ALA A 218 0.19 -6.09 13.10
CA ALA A 218 -0.12 -7.50 13.34
C ALA A 218 -1.56 -7.86 12.99
N ALA A 219 -2.51 -6.97 13.25
CA ALA A 219 -3.90 -7.17 12.86
C ALA A 219 -4.08 -7.24 11.33
N LEU A 220 -3.23 -6.53 10.57
CA LEU A 220 -3.23 -6.56 9.11
C LEU A 220 -2.45 -7.76 8.57
N VAL A 221 -1.16 -7.87 8.94
CA VAL A 221 -0.23 -8.89 8.42
C VAL A 221 -0.64 -10.30 8.85
N GLY A 222 -1.22 -10.45 10.04
CA GLY A 222 -1.74 -11.72 10.55
C GLY A 222 -2.85 -12.32 9.68
N LEU A 223 -3.59 -11.53 8.90
CA LEU A 223 -4.61 -12.02 7.96
C LEU A 223 -4.01 -12.77 6.76
N CYS A 224 -2.70 -12.59 6.52
CA CYS A 224 -1.96 -13.25 5.46
C CYS A 224 -1.04 -14.37 5.98
N ASP A 225 -1.10 -14.73 7.26
CA ASP A 225 -0.23 -15.73 7.87
C ASP A 225 -1.00 -16.70 8.78
N THR A 226 -0.28 -17.69 9.30
CA THR A 226 -0.78 -18.71 10.23
C THR A 226 -0.48 -18.38 11.69
N PHE A 227 0.34 -17.36 11.95
CA PHE A 227 0.64 -16.90 13.30
C PHE A 227 -0.59 -16.37 14.02
N THR A 228 -0.66 -16.63 15.33
CA THR A 228 -1.61 -15.96 16.21
C THR A 228 -1.32 -14.45 16.28
N THR A 229 -2.31 -13.65 16.64
CA THR A 229 -2.13 -12.19 16.78
C THR A 229 -0.98 -11.85 17.74
N SER A 230 -0.87 -12.54 18.88
CA SER A 230 0.22 -12.31 19.84
C SER A 230 1.59 -12.62 19.25
N GLN A 231 1.75 -13.73 18.54
CA GLN A 231 3.01 -14.09 17.89
C GLN A 231 3.38 -13.06 16.82
N MET A 232 2.41 -12.63 16.01
CA MET A 232 2.64 -11.62 14.97
C MET A 232 2.99 -10.25 15.57
N THR A 233 2.34 -9.84 16.66
CA THR A 233 2.68 -8.61 17.38
C THR A 233 4.11 -8.66 17.91
N HIS A 234 4.50 -9.73 18.60
CA HIS A 234 5.87 -9.88 19.10
C HIS A 234 6.89 -9.86 17.96
N LEU A 235 6.63 -10.59 16.88
CA LEU A 235 7.52 -10.62 15.72
C LEU A 235 7.71 -9.25 15.08
N ILE A 236 6.63 -8.48 14.90
CA ILE A 236 6.71 -7.13 14.31
C ILE A 236 7.37 -6.15 15.27
N ASP A 237 7.10 -6.25 16.57
CA ASP A 237 7.78 -5.43 17.57
C ASP A 237 9.30 -5.67 17.52
N ASP A 238 9.73 -6.94 17.48
CA ASP A 238 11.13 -7.31 17.30
C ASP A 238 11.74 -6.73 16.02
N MET A 239 10.98 -6.59 14.92
CA MET A 239 11.45 -5.94 13.69
C MET A 239 11.68 -4.44 13.85
N PHE A 240 10.91 -3.74 14.70
CA PHE A 240 11.16 -2.33 15.06
C PHE A 240 12.34 -2.17 16.02
N TYR A 241 12.61 -3.16 16.88
CA TYR A 241 13.76 -3.15 17.79
C TYR A 241 15.07 -3.55 17.13
N SER A 242 15.03 -4.56 16.25
CA SER A 242 16.22 -5.18 15.65
C SER A 242 16.66 -4.52 14.35
N GLU A 243 16.18 -3.31 14.05
CA GLU A 243 16.53 -2.53 12.85
C GLU A 243 16.10 -3.18 11.51
N HIS A 244 15.40 -4.32 11.51
CA HIS A 244 15.00 -5.01 10.28
C HIS A 244 14.12 -4.15 9.36
N ILE A 245 13.25 -3.31 9.92
CA ILE A 245 12.46 -2.35 9.11
C ILE A 245 13.36 -1.28 8.51
N PHE A 246 14.31 -0.76 9.29
CA PHE A 246 15.28 0.23 8.81
C PHE A 246 16.16 -0.34 7.70
N GLU A 247 16.66 -1.56 7.84
CA GLU A 247 17.50 -2.21 6.83
C GLU A 247 16.77 -2.33 5.49
N LYS A 248 15.52 -2.83 5.49
CA LYS A 248 14.71 -2.93 4.26
C LYS A 248 14.41 -1.56 3.66
N LEU A 249 14.08 -0.56 4.51
CA LEU A 249 13.85 0.81 4.07
C LEU A 249 15.11 1.42 3.44
N SER A 250 16.28 1.21 4.06
CA SER A 250 17.57 1.70 3.57
C SER A 250 17.90 1.11 2.21
N VAL A 251 17.82 -0.23 2.05
CA VAL A 251 18.07 -0.90 0.77
C VAL A 251 17.09 -0.43 -0.32
N TYR A 252 15.80 -0.33 0.02
CA TYR A 252 14.79 0.19 -0.91
C TYR A 252 15.11 1.62 -1.34
N SER A 253 15.47 2.48 -0.39
CA SER A 253 15.77 3.89 -0.64
C SER A 253 17.01 4.08 -1.52
N GLU A 254 18.07 3.33 -1.29
CA GLU A 254 19.29 3.37 -2.10
C GLU A 254 18.99 2.96 -3.55
N TYR A 255 18.21 1.89 -3.71
CA TYR A 255 17.79 1.43 -5.02
C TYR A 255 16.93 2.48 -5.75
N MET A 256 15.91 3.05 -5.09
CA MET A 256 15.09 4.13 -5.65
C MET A 256 15.91 5.37 -6.01
N GLN A 257 16.84 5.78 -5.15
CA GLN A 257 17.69 6.94 -5.35
C GLN A 257 18.63 6.75 -6.55
N THR A 258 19.15 5.53 -6.74
CA THR A 258 19.96 5.16 -7.90
C THR A 258 19.15 5.25 -9.19
N LEU A 259 17.91 4.74 -9.18
CA LEU A 259 17.02 4.84 -10.34
C LEU A 259 16.72 6.30 -10.69
N LEU A 260 16.39 7.14 -9.71
CA LEU A 260 16.18 8.57 -9.89
C LEU A 260 17.38 9.28 -10.54
N GLN A 261 18.60 8.98 -10.07
CA GLN A 261 19.83 9.56 -10.60
C GLN A 261 20.12 9.10 -12.04
N SER A 262 19.81 7.84 -12.35
CA SER A 262 19.99 7.28 -13.70
C SER A 262 19.07 7.95 -14.72
N GLN A 263 17.80 8.17 -14.35
CA GLN A 263 16.82 8.85 -15.21
C GLN A 263 17.21 10.30 -15.47
N HIS A 264 17.58 11.03 -14.41
CA HIS A 264 18.07 12.41 -14.56
C HIS A 264 19.30 12.51 -15.48
N SER A 265 20.16 11.50 -15.46
CA SER A 265 21.37 11.45 -16.29
C SER A 265 21.04 11.15 -17.76
N LEU A 266 20.05 10.29 -18.03
CA LEU A 266 19.54 10.01 -19.39
C LEU A 266 18.87 11.25 -20.00
N THR A 267 17.98 11.92 -19.27
CA THR A 267 17.30 13.13 -19.74
C THR A 267 18.30 14.25 -20.07
N LYS A 268 19.39 14.40 -19.31
CA LYS A 268 20.44 15.38 -19.61
C LYS A 268 21.23 15.07 -20.89
N LYS A 269 21.39 13.80 -21.24
CA LYS A 269 22.10 13.37 -22.46
C LYS A 269 21.25 13.52 -23.73
N GLU A 270 19.92 13.47 -23.62
CA GLU A 270 19.02 13.67 -24.76
C GLU A 270 18.83 15.15 -25.14
N ILE A 271 19.17 16.07 -24.22
CA ILE A 271 19.04 17.53 -24.40
C ILE A 271 20.38 18.17 -24.84
N ALA A 272 21.49 17.43 -24.80
CA ALA A 272 22.83 17.87 -25.19
C ALA A 272 23.22 17.36 -26.58
#